data_AF-A0AAV4YFS5-F1
#
_entry.id   AF-A0AAV4YFS5-F1
#
_cell.length_a   1.000
_cell.length_b   1.000
_cell.length_c   1.000
_cell.angle_alpha   90.00
_cell.angle_beta   90.00
_cell.angle_gamma   90.00
#
_symmetry.space_group_name_H-M   'P 1'
#
loop_
_entity.id
_entity.type
_entity.pdbx_description
1 polymer ?
#
loop_
_entity_poly.entity_id
_entity_poly.type
_entity_poly.pdbx_seq_one_letter_code
_entity_poly.pdbx_strand_id
1 'polypeptide(L)'
;MLNTYVGSELSEIECEFIALERVSLSLLKEERELYKTAWFDYRALHPTKRTYLFAHYYEEAFRHMIRLHVDYEQVEGPAPRSYLPRKDPLGKPSALLAREAKSGKSSPFRNTTCIWKARQKADLLGIPYDVFCMSGMKAAIGRIWQRIPTPGQLYSINILEQIIDRWEVLLSERIYAATSDFYTLRRWNDHPSQQDHSVWLCRQIVTRSRPEFALMEYGFKRPMIHPQDMRVHFSQEVISSARSLSKRLL
;
A
#
# COMPACT_ATOMS: atom_id res chain seq x y z
N MET A 1 -10.18 2.09 -7.43
CA MET A 1 -9.69 1.15 -8.46
C MET A 1 -8.18 1.12 -8.37
N LEU A 2 -7.57 -0.07 -8.30
CA LEU A 2 -6.12 -0.19 -8.38
C LEU A 2 -5.69 0.25 -9.79
N ASN A 3 -4.65 1.09 -9.89
CA ASN A 3 -4.10 1.49 -11.18
C ASN A 3 -3.67 0.25 -11.99
N THR A 4 -3.63 0.34 -13.31
CA THR A 4 -2.92 -0.66 -14.11
C THR A 4 -1.42 -0.52 -13.85
N TYR A 5 -0.76 -1.60 -13.43
CA TYR A 5 0.68 -1.63 -13.14
C TYR A 5 1.31 -2.87 -13.75
N VAL A 6 2.64 -2.83 -13.96
CA VAL A 6 3.38 -3.98 -14.49
C VAL A 6 3.16 -5.19 -13.57
N GLY A 7 2.61 -6.28 -14.11
CA GLY A 7 2.32 -7.49 -13.34
C GLY A 7 0.90 -7.60 -12.80
N SER A 8 0.00 -6.63 -13.07
CA SER A 8 -1.42 -6.72 -12.66
C SER A 8 -2.15 -7.91 -13.29
N GLU A 9 -1.81 -8.24 -14.54
CA GLU A 9 -2.45 -9.29 -15.35
C GLU A 9 -1.85 -10.69 -15.16
N LEU A 10 -0.85 -10.85 -14.29
CA LEU A 10 -0.24 -12.16 -14.04
C LEU A 10 -1.29 -13.12 -13.48
N SER A 11 -1.30 -14.35 -13.98
CA SER A 11 -2.05 -15.45 -13.34
C SER A 11 -1.43 -15.81 -11.98
N GLU A 12 -2.20 -16.48 -11.12
CA GLU A 12 -1.70 -16.95 -9.83
C GLU A 12 -0.52 -17.92 -9.99
N ILE A 13 -0.55 -18.76 -11.04
CA ILE A 13 0.54 -19.70 -11.35
C ILE A 13 1.83 -18.95 -11.72
N GLU A 14 1.75 -17.94 -12.59
CA GLU A 14 2.91 -17.10 -12.94
C GLU A 14 3.45 -16.38 -11.71
N CYS A 15 2.56 -15.92 -10.83
CA CYS A 15 2.95 -15.26 -9.59
C CYS A 15 3.74 -16.18 -8.66
N GLU A 16 3.33 -17.44 -8.52
CA GLU A 16 4.03 -18.47 -7.74
C GLU A 16 5.41 -18.78 -8.33
N PHE A 17 5.49 -18.98 -9.65
CA PHE A 17 6.78 -19.20 -10.32
C PHE A 17 7.76 -18.06 -10.08
N ILE A 18 7.31 -16.81 -10.23
CA ILE A 18 8.13 -15.61 -9.98
C ILE A 18 8.58 -15.54 -8.51
N ALA A 19 7.69 -15.84 -7.57
CA ALA A 19 8.01 -15.82 -6.14
C ALA A 19 9.09 -16.85 -5.80
N LEU A 20 8.91 -18.10 -6.23
CA LEU A 20 9.84 -19.20 -5.95
C LEU A 20 11.20 -19.01 -6.65
N GLU A 21 11.21 -18.42 -7.85
CA GLU A 21 12.44 -18.15 -8.59
C GLU A 21 13.26 -17.02 -7.96
N ARG A 22 12.60 -15.95 -7.49
CA ARG A 22 13.26 -14.66 -7.22
C ARG A 22 13.37 -14.31 -5.74
N VAL A 23 12.66 -15.01 -4.87
CA VAL A 23 12.54 -14.68 -3.44
C VAL A 23 12.95 -15.88 -2.60
N SER A 24 13.72 -15.62 -1.54
CA SER A 24 14.14 -16.68 -0.63
C SER A 24 12.95 -17.22 0.18
N LEU A 25 12.96 -18.53 0.44
CA LEU A 25 11.94 -19.20 1.26
C LEU A 25 11.76 -18.56 2.64
N SER A 26 12.82 -17.99 3.23
CA SER A 26 12.73 -17.27 4.50
C SER A 26 11.79 -16.07 4.44
N LEU A 27 11.81 -15.30 3.35
CA LEU A 27 10.91 -14.16 3.18
C LEU A 27 9.50 -14.60 2.84
N LEU A 28 9.34 -15.67 2.06
CA LEU A 28 8.03 -16.21 1.71
C LEU A 28 7.26 -16.73 2.93
N LYS A 29 7.96 -17.25 3.95
CA LYS A 29 7.35 -17.68 5.22
C LYS A 29 6.61 -16.55 5.95
N GLU A 30 7.05 -15.31 5.79
CA GLU A 30 6.44 -14.15 6.45
C GLU A 30 5.08 -13.78 5.82
N GLU A 31 4.81 -14.16 4.57
CA GLU A 31 3.62 -13.72 3.83
C GLU A 31 2.29 -14.09 4.48
N ARG A 32 2.24 -15.24 5.16
CA ARG A 32 1.03 -15.73 5.82
C ARG A 32 0.47 -14.71 6.82
N GLU A 33 1.33 -14.10 7.61
CA GLU A 33 0.90 -13.15 8.64
C GLU A 33 0.51 -11.79 8.05
N LEU A 34 1.13 -11.42 6.93
CA LEU A 34 0.88 -10.14 6.26
C LEU A 34 -0.51 -10.05 5.64
N TYR A 35 -1.18 -11.16 5.34
CA TYR A 35 -2.59 -11.15 4.94
C TYR A 35 -3.52 -10.58 6.01
N LYS A 36 -3.11 -10.58 7.28
CA LYS A 36 -3.93 -10.07 8.39
C LYS A 36 -3.84 -8.56 8.54
N THR A 37 -2.70 -7.98 8.18
CA THR A 37 -2.38 -6.56 8.43
C THR A 37 -2.33 -5.71 7.17
N ALA A 38 -2.07 -6.32 5.99
CA ALA A 38 -1.95 -5.59 4.74
C ALA A 38 -3.17 -4.71 4.46
N TRP A 39 -2.94 -3.60 3.76
CA TRP A 39 -4.00 -2.67 3.42
C TRP A 39 -5.12 -3.35 2.62
N PHE A 40 -6.35 -3.04 3.01
CA PHE A 40 -7.57 -3.74 2.61
C PHE A 40 -7.74 -3.94 1.10
N ASP A 41 -7.47 -2.93 0.29
CA ASP A 41 -7.75 -2.97 -1.16
C ASP A 41 -6.95 -4.03 -1.93
N TYR A 42 -5.73 -4.34 -1.49
CA TYR A 42 -4.85 -5.28 -2.16
C TYR A 42 -4.42 -6.44 -1.25
N ARG A 43 -5.00 -6.54 -0.06
CA ARG A 43 -4.74 -7.61 0.92
C ARG A 43 -4.93 -9.01 0.32
N ALA A 44 -5.94 -9.20 -0.51
CA ALA A 44 -6.25 -10.48 -1.14
C ALA A 44 -5.36 -10.81 -2.36
N LEU A 45 -4.55 -9.86 -2.85
CA LEU A 45 -3.66 -10.13 -3.98
C LEU A 45 -2.51 -11.06 -3.57
N HIS A 46 -2.09 -11.89 -4.53
CA HIS A 46 -0.86 -12.67 -4.41
C HIS A 46 0.33 -11.78 -3.99
N PRO A 47 1.26 -12.24 -3.14
CA PRO A 47 2.40 -11.44 -2.69
C PRO A 47 3.24 -10.86 -3.83
N THR A 48 3.39 -11.62 -4.92
CA THR A 48 4.04 -11.17 -6.16
C THR A 48 3.34 -9.95 -6.76
N LYS A 49 2.01 -9.99 -6.95
CA LYS A 49 1.22 -8.84 -7.44
C LYS A 49 1.31 -7.65 -6.50
N ARG A 50 1.20 -7.86 -5.19
CA ARG A 50 1.41 -6.82 -4.18
C ARG A 50 2.80 -6.18 -4.29
N THR A 51 3.81 -6.99 -4.54
CA THR A 51 5.19 -6.51 -4.69
C THR A 51 5.40 -5.71 -5.97
N TYR A 52 4.76 -6.10 -7.08
CA TYR A 52 4.69 -5.28 -8.30
C TYR A 52 3.93 -3.97 -8.09
N LEU A 53 2.81 -3.99 -7.36
CA LEU A 53 2.06 -2.79 -7.01
C LEU A 53 2.89 -1.85 -6.12
N PHE A 54 3.64 -2.39 -5.15
CA PHE A 54 4.56 -1.61 -4.34
C PHE A 54 5.67 -0.99 -5.20
N ALA A 55 6.25 -1.76 -6.13
CA ALA A 55 7.25 -1.26 -7.07
C ALA A 55 6.72 -0.10 -7.91
N HIS A 56 5.46 -0.17 -8.35
CA HIS A 56 4.80 0.93 -9.06
C HIS A 56 4.74 2.20 -8.19
N TYR A 57 4.24 2.12 -6.95
CA TYR A 57 4.17 3.29 -6.08
C TYR A 57 5.54 3.83 -5.62
N TYR A 58 6.52 2.95 -5.47
CA TYR A 58 7.91 3.34 -5.24
C TYR A 58 8.42 4.17 -6.42
N GLU A 59 8.18 3.71 -7.65
CA GLU A 59 8.64 4.40 -8.86
C GLU A 59 7.91 5.73 -9.07
N GLU A 60 6.61 5.81 -8.76
CA GLU A 60 5.87 7.08 -8.78
C GLU A 60 6.42 8.07 -7.74
N ALA A 61 6.73 7.61 -6.53
CA ALA A 61 7.36 8.45 -5.51
C ALA A 61 8.78 8.87 -5.93
N PHE A 62 9.55 7.97 -6.54
CA PHE A 62 10.87 8.28 -7.10
C PHE A 62 10.79 9.33 -8.22
N ARG A 63 9.82 9.20 -9.14
CA ARG A 63 9.62 10.18 -10.21
C ARG A 63 9.21 11.54 -9.65
N HIS A 64 8.32 11.57 -8.68
CA HIS A 64 7.97 12.81 -7.96
C HIS A 64 9.20 13.47 -7.34
N MET A 65 10.09 12.68 -6.76
CA MET A 65 11.35 13.16 -6.20
C MET A 65 12.29 13.76 -7.24
N ILE A 66 12.40 13.15 -8.42
CA ILE A 66 13.20 13.68 -9.53
C ILE A 66 12.60 14.99 -10.05
N ARG A 67 11.26 15.10 -10.16
CA ARG A 67 10.56 16.34 -10.57
C ARG A 67 10.95 17.58 -9.76
N LEU A 68 11.28 17.39 -8.48
CA LEU A 68 11.64 18.48 -7.58
C LEU A 68 13.08 18.98 -7.78
N HIS A 69 13.96 18.19 -8.40
CA HIS A 69 15.40 18.45 -8.42
C HIS A 69 16.02 18.47 -9.83
N VAL A 70 15.28 18.07 -10.85
CA VAL A 70 15.82 17.82 -12.19
C VAL A 70 14.86 18.36 -13.26
N ASP A 71 15.43 18.72 -14.41
CA ASP A 71 14.70 19.18 -15.60
C ASP A 71 13.62 18.18 -16.09
N TYR A 72 12.55 18.73 -16.67
CA TYR A 72 11.36 18.04 -17.16
C TYR A 72 11.69 16.87 -18.08
N GLU A 73 12.66 17.02 -19.01
CA GLU A 73 13.01 15.95 -19.94
C GLU A 73 13.49 14.68 -19.24
N GLN A 74 14.16 14.80 -18.10
CA GLN A 74 14.63 13.64 -17.34
C GLN A 74 13.49 12.95 -16.58
N VAL A 75 12.33 13.58 -16.44
CA VAL A 75 11.16 13.05 -15.75
C VAL A 75 10.11 12.52 -16.71
N GLU A 76 9.80 13.29 -17.75
CA GLU A 76 8.64 13.07 -18.64
C GLU A 76 9.06 12.99 -20.12
N GLY A 77 10.36 13.10 -20.42
CA GLY A 77 10.87 12.94 -21.78
C GLY A 77 10.75 11.50 -22.31
N PRO A 78 11.25 11.22 -23.53
CA PRO A 78 11.12 9.90 -24.17
C PRO A 78 11.82 8.76 -23.41
N ALA A 79 12.79 9.10 -22.55
CA ALA A 79 13.52 8.15 -21.72
C ALA A 79 13.58 8.62 -20.26
N PRO A 80 12.44 8.63 -19.55
CA PRO A 80 12.36 9.18 -18.19
C PRO A 80 13.22 8.38 -17.21
N ARG A 81 13.90 9.06 -16.30
CA ARG A 81 14.77 8.42 -15.33
C ARG A 81 13.95 7.46 -14.47
N SER A 82 14.48 6.25 -14.29
CA SER A 82 13.81 5.22 -13.52
C SER A 82 14.81 4.49 -12.63
N TYR A 83 14.37 4.14 -11.42
CA TYR A 83 15.21 3.36 -10.51
C TYR A 83 15.08 1.86 -10.79
N LEU A 84 13.86 1.39 -11.08
CA LEU A 84 13.57 -0.01 -11.36
C LEU A 84 13.58 -0.29 -12.88
N PRO A 85 13.82 -1.54 -13.31
CA PRO A 85 13.68 -1.89 -14.73
C PRO A 85 12.24 -1.69 -15.21
N ARG A 86 12.04 -0.92 -16.29
CA ARG A 86 10.69 -0.55 -16.77
C ARG A 86 9.82 -1.73 -17.19
N LYS A 87 10.41 -2.74 -17.83
CA LYS A 87 9.66 -3.91 -18.35
C LYS A 87 9.32 -4.91 -17.24
N ASP A 88 10.21 -5.09 -16.28
CA ASP A 88 10.04 -5.99 -15.16
C ASP A 88 10.71 -5.41 -13.91
N PRO A 89 9.97 -4.64 -13.09
CA PRO A 89 10.51 -4.00 -11.89
C PRO A 89 11.15 -4.96 -10.87
N LEU A 90 10.75 -6.24 -10.90
CA LEU A 90 11.30 -7.30 -10.03
C LEU A 90 12.29 -8.21 -10.76
N GLY A 91 12.57 -7.92 -12.04
CA GLY A 91 13.46 -8.67 -12.89
C GLY A 91 14.88 -8.13 -12.88
N LYS A 92 15.82 -8.95 -13.36
CA LYS A 92 17.21 -8.56 -13.54
C LYS A 92 17.38 -7.71 -14.80
N PRO A 93 18.21 -6.66 -14.78
CA PRO A 93 18.58 -5.95 -16.00
C PRO A 93 19.25 -6.89 -17.01
N SER A 94 19.03 -6.67 -18.31
CA SER A 94 19.58 -7.52 -19.39
C SER A 94 21.10 -7.68 -19.33
N ALA A 95 21.82 -6.64 -18.91
CA ALA A 95 23.27 -6.69 -18.71
C ALA A 95 23.69 -7.68 -17.61
N LEU A 96 22.90 -7.79 -16.54
CA LEU A 96 23.16 -8.74 -15.45
C LEU A 96 22.89 -10.17 -15.91
N LEU A 97 21.77 -10.39 -16.61
CA LEU A 97 21.42 -11.69 -17.18
C LEU A 97 22.50 -12.20 -18.15
N ALA A 98 22.99 -11.33 -19.04
CA ALA A 98 24.07 -11.67 -19.96
C ALA A 98 25.37 -12.06 -19.23
N ARG A 99 25.67 -11.42 -18.09
CA ARG A 99 26.84 -11.75 -17.27
C ARG A 99 26.68 -13.11 -16.58
N GLU A 100 25.51 -13.38 -16.01
CA GLU A 100 25.23 -14.66 -15.33
C GLU A 100 25.21 -15.83 -16.31
N ALA A 101 24.70 -15.63 -17.54
CA ALA A 101 24.76 -16.62 -18.61
C ALA A 101 26.20 -16.98 -18.98
N LYS A 102 27.12 -16.01 -18.99
CA LYS A 102 28.55 -16.24 -19.24
C LYS A 102 29.24 -16.95 -18.07
N SER A 103 28.88 -16.62 -16.82
CA SER A 103 29.52 -17.20 -15.63
C SER A 103 28.90 -18.51 -15.16
N GLY A 104 27.73 -18.90 -15.69
CA GLY A 104 26.97 -20.07 -15.24
C GLY A 104 26.44 -19.98 -13.81
N LYS A 105 26.49 -18.79 -13.20
CA LYS A 105 26.14 -18.55 -11.79
C LYS A 105 25.03 -17.52 -11.72
N SER A 106 23.84 -17.94 -11.25
CA SER A 106 22.72 -17.05 -10.97
C SER A 106 22.73 -16.65 -9.49
N SER A 107 22.46 -15.37 -9.22
CA SER A 107 22.36 -14.82 -7.86
C SER A 107 21.01 -14.13 -7.65
N PRO A 108 20.42 -14.14 -6.43
CA PRO A 108 19.21 -13.37 -6.17
C PRO A 108 19.41 -11.88 -6.49
N PHE A 109 18.41 -11.25 -7.13
CA PHE A 109 18.52 -9.84 -7.48
C PHE A 109 18.23 -8.97 -6.25
N ARG A 110 19.25 -8.22 -5.81
CA ARG A 110 19.17 -7.38 -4.59
C ARG A 110 17.98 -6.43 -4.60
N ASN A 111 17.66 -5.79 -5.73
CA ASN A 111 16.53 -4.87 -5.77
C ASN A 111 15.19 -5.57 -5.54
N THR A 112 15.00 -6.78 -6.10
CA THR A 112 13.82 -7.60 -5.84
C THR A 112 13.69 -7.91 -4.36
N THR A 113 14.78 -8.34 -3.72
CA THR A 113 14.80 -8.58 -2.27
C THR A 113 14.48 -7.31 -1.46
N CYS A 114 15.04 -6.16 -1.84
CA CYS A 114 14.81 -4.90 -1.13
C CYS A 114 13.36 -4.41 -1.29
N ILE A 115 12.79 -4.49 -2.49
CA ILE A 115 11.39 -4.13 -2.77
C ILE A 115 10.44 -5.07 -2.01
N TRP A 116 10.72 -6.38 -2.04
CA TRP A 116 9.93 -7.37 -1.31
C TRP A 116 9.88 -7.04 0.19
N LYS A 117 11.04 -6.82 0.81
CA LYS A 117 11.14 -6.45 2.24
C LYS A 117 10.44 -5.13 2.56
N ALA A 118 10.60 -4.11 1.72
CA ALA A 118 9.95 -2.82 1.92
C ALA A 118 8.41 -2.96 1.88
N ARG A 119 7.90 -3.73 0.91
CA ARG A 119 6.49 -4.07 0.81
C ARG A 119 6.00 -4.85 2.03
N GLN A 120 6.74 -5.85 2.49
CA GLN A 120 6.39 -6.59 3.71
C GLN A 120 6.28 -5.68 4.94
N LYS A 121 7.13 -4.66 5.05
CA LYS A 121 7.03 -3.66 6.13
C LYS A 121 5.80 -2.76 6.00
N ALA A 122 5.46 -2.33 4.79
CA ALA A 122 4.22 -1.59 4.55
C ALA A 122 2.99 -2.44 4.90
N ASP A 123 2.99 -3.72 4.51
CA ASP A 123 1.92 -4.67 4.83
C ASP A 123 1.80 -4.92 6.34
N LEU A 124 2.93 -5.07 7.04
CA LEU A 124 2.95 -5.28 8.49
C LEU A 124 2.31 -4.11 9.25
N LEU A 125 2.57 -2.88 8.79
CA LEU A 125 2.04 -1.65 9.38
C LEU A 125 0.64 -1.29 8.87
N GLY A 126 0.12 -2.01 7.86
CA GLY A 126 -1.17 -1.71 7.23
C GLY A 126 -1.21 -0.36 6.53
N ILE A 127 -0.07 0.15 6.05
CA ILE A 127 0.03 1.46 5.40
C ILE A 127 -0.17 1.31 3.89
N PRO A 128 -1.03 2.13 3.26
CA PRO A 128 -1.15 2.21 1.81
C PRO A 128 0.21 2.44 1.13
N TYR A 129 0.52 1.73 0.05
CA TYR A 129 1.85 1.76 -0.57
C TYR A 129 2.26 3.13 -1.13
N ASP A 130 1.30 3.89 -1.65
CA ASP A 130 1.49 5.29 -2.08
C ASP A 130 1.93 6.17 -0.91
N VAL A 131 1.25 6.04 0.24
CA VAL A 131 1.57 6.75 1.48
C VAL A 131 2.93 6.31 2.00
N PHE A 132 3.20 5.01 2.06
CA PHE A 132 4.46 4.46 2.57
C PHE A 132 5.65 4.97 1.75
N CYS A 133 5.60 4.83 0.43
CA CYS A 133 6.69 5.24 -0.45
C CYS A 133 6.89 6.76 -0.43
N MET A 134 5.82 7.53 -0.61
CA MET A 134 5.91 9.00 -0.65
C MET A 134 6.38 9.59 0.68
N SER A 135 5.89 9.07 1.82
CA SER A 135 6.29 9.56 3.14
C SER A 135 7.77 9.27 3.40
N GLY A 136 8.25 8.08 3.01
CA GLY A 136 9.67 7.73 3.16
C GLY A 136 10.59 8.59 2.28
N MET A 137 10.18 8.89 1.05
CA MET A 137 10.90 9.82 0.17
C MET A 137 10.96 11.23 0.75
N LYS A 138 9.84 11.75 1.25
CA LYS A 138 9.76 13.08 1.89
C LYS A 138 10.58 13.16 3.18
N ALA A 139 10.59 12.10 3.99
CA ALA A 139 11.41 12.03 5.20
C ALA A 139 12.91 12.15 4.88
N ALA A 140 13.37 11.60 3.76
CA ALA A 140 14.76 11.74 3.33
C ALA A 140 15.07 13.16 2.85
N ILE A 141 14.16 13.84 2.15
CA ILE A 141 14.32 15.27 1.79
C ILE A 141 14.44 16.13 3.04
N GLY A 142 13.53 15.94 4.01
CA GLY A 142 13.52 16.73 5.25
C GLY A 142 14.83 16.60 6.03
N ARG A 143 15.56 15.50 5.82
CA ARG A 143 16.90 15.24 6.38
C ARG A 143 18.05 15.58 5.43
N ILE A 144 17.77 16.24 4.31
CA ILE A 144 18.75 16.74 3.35
C ILE A 144 19.64 15.60 2.81
N TRP A 145 19.03 14.45 2.52
CA TRP A 145 19.75 13.36 1.87
C TRP A 145 20.15 13.76 0.45
N GLN A 146 21.43 13.57 0.12
CA GLN A 146 21.99 13.93 -1.19
C GLN A 146 21.49 13.03 -2.33
N ARG A 147 20.94 11.86 -2.01
CA ARG A 147 20.43 10.89 -2.98
C ARG A 147 19.04 10.45 -2.56
N ILE A 148 18.20 10.22 -3.56
CA ILE A 148 16.86 9.67 -3.37
C ILE A 148 16.99 8.26 -2.75
N PRO A 149 16.21 7.96 -1.70
CA PRO A 149 16.24 6.65 -1.05
C PRO A 149 16.01 5.49 -2.02
N THR A 150 16.84 4.47 -1.88
CA THR A 150 16.59 3.14 -2.48
C THR A 150 15.48 2.41 -1.72
N PRO A 151 14.88 1.34 -2.29
CA PRO A 151 13.84 0.58 -1.58
C PRO A 151 14.36 -0.01 -0.26
N GLY A 152 15.64 -0.38 -0.21
CA GLY A 152 16.32 -0.89 0.97
C GLY A 152 16.33 0.10 2.15
N GLN A 153 16.33 1.40 1.85
CA GLN A 153 16.43 2.45 2.86
C GLN A 153 15.06 2.85 3.42
N LEU A 154 13.96 2.56 2.72
CA LEU A 154 12.60 2.89 3.18
C LEU A 154 12.19 2.11 4.44
N TYR A 155 12.80 0.96 4.70
CA TYR A 155 12.59 0.19 5.93
C TYR A 155 13.74 0.30 6.94
N SER A 156 14.65 1.24 6.75
CA SER A 156 15.58 1.60 7.82
C SER A 156 14.82 2.23 8.99
N ILE A 157 15.26 1.98 10.23
CA ILE A 157 14.54 2.39 11.46
C ILE A 157 14.17 3.88 11.40
N ASN A 158 15.14 4.76 11.15
CA ASN A 158 14.93 6.21 11.13
C ASN A 158 13.91 6.68 10.08
N ILE A 159 13.84 6.02 8.92
CA ILE A 159 12.86 6.37 7.87
C ILE A 159 11.50 5.77 8.21
N LEU A 160 11.48 4.54 8.73
CA LEU A 160 10.26 3.84 9.08
C LEU A 160 9.49 4.58 10.19
N GLU A 161 10.17 5.09 11.21
CA GLU A 161 9.56 5.93 12.25
C GLU A 161 8.85 7.14 11.65
N GLN A 162 9.50 7.86 10.72
CA GLN A 162 8.88 9.02 10.07
C GLN A 162 7.69 8.65 9.17
N ILE A 163 7.71 7.47 8.57
CA ILE A 163 6.56 6.96 7.81
C ILE A 163 5.39 6.70 8.77
N ILE A 164 5.65 6.11 9.94
CA ILE A 164 4.64 5.84 10.97
C ILE A 164 4.08 7.15 11.51
N ASP A 165 4.93 8.09 11.93
CA ASP A 165 4.51 9.41 12.42
C ASP A 165 3.62 10.12 11.38
N ARG A 166 4.05 10.12 10.10
CA ARG A 166 3.26 10.73 9.04
C ARG A 166 1.92 10.01 8.84
N TRP A 167 1.90 8.69 8.96
CA TRP A 167 0.67 7.91 8.83
C TRP A 167 -0.32 8.22 9.94
N GLU A 168 0.14 8.35 11.19
CA GLU A 168 -0.71 8.76 12.32
C GLU A 168 -1.30 10.15 12.12
N VAL A 169 -0.48 11.11 11.65
CA VAL A 169 -0.97 12.45 11.31
C VAL A 169 -2.03 12.37 10.21
N LEU A 170 -1.80 11.61 9.14
CA LEU A 170 -2.77 11.44 8.05
C LEU A 170 -4.07 10.80 8.54
N LEU A 171 -3.99 9.80 9.42
CA LEU A 171 -5.15 9.22 10.06
C LEU A 171 -5.90 10.25 10.91
N SER A 172 -5.23 11.20 11.56
CA SER A 172 -5.91 12.29 12.28
C SER A 172 -6.60 13.31 11.35
N GLU A 173 -6.05 13.53 10.14
CA GLU A 173 -6.54 14.51 9.17
C GLU A 173 -7.80 14.05 8.42
N ARG A 174 -7.89 12.75 8.06
CA ARG A 174 -9.04 12.20 7.33
C ARG A 174 -9.32 10.74 7.66
N ILE A 175 -10.50 10.27 7.28
CA ILE A 175 -10.83 8.84 7.31
C ILE A 175 -10.22 8.17 6.09
N TYR A 176 -9.42 7.14 6.32
CA TYR A 176 -9.01 6.23 5.27
C TYR A 176 -10.02 5.08 5.24
N ALA A 177 -10.43 4.66 4.05
CA ALA A 177 -11.37 3.56 3.84
C ALA A 177 -10.95 2.78 2.60
N ALA A 178 -11.22 1.48 2.58
CA ALA A 178 -11.01 0.67 1.39
C ALA A 178 -11.85 1.21 0.23
N THR A 179 -11.30 1.19 -0.97
CA THR A 179 -12.01 1.66 -2.17
C THR A 179 -12.85 0.59 -2.83
N SER A 180 -12.49 -0.69 -2.66
CA SER A 180 -13.17 -1.83 -3.27
C SER A 180 -14.60 -2.03 -2.75
N ASP A 181 -15.53 -2.31 -3.66
CA ASP A 181 -16.92 -2.64 -3.36
C ASP A 181 -17.07 -3.89 -2.48
N PHE A 182 -16.04 -4.75 -2.46
CA PHE A 182 -15.97 -5.91 -1.57
C PHE A 182 -16.19 -5.52 -0.10
N TYR A 183 -15.77 -4.32 0.31
CA TYR A 183 -15.91 -3.86 1.70
C TYR A 183 -17.24 -3.13 1.99
N THR A 184 -18.14 -3.06 1.01
CA THR A 184 -19.46 -2.46 1.21
C THR A 184 -20.46 -3.50 1.69
N LEU A 185 -21.46 -3.09 2.48
CA LEU A 185 -22.51 -3.99 2.96
C LEU A 185 -23.29 -4.66 1.83
N ARG A 186 -23.32 -4.06 0.62
CA ARG A 186 -23.95 -4.65 -0.57
C ARG A 186 -23.29 -5.96 -1.01
N ARG A 187 -21.98 -6.10 -0.79
CA ARG A 187 -21.18 -7.29 -1.14
C ARG A 187 -20.74 -8.06 0.11
N TRP A 188 -21.36 -7.78 1.25
CA TRP A 188 -21.05 -8.45 2.50
C TRP A 188 -21.30 -9.96 2.40
N ASN A 189 -20.34 -10.75 2.83
CA ASN A 189 -20.43 -12.22 2.85
C ASN A 189 -19.76 -12.81 4.10
N ASP A 190 -19.69 -12.03 5.18
CA ASP A 190 -19.07 -12.40 6.46
C ASP A 190 -17.59 -12.79 6.36
N HIS A 191 -16.89 -12.32 5.33
CA HIS A 191 -15.47 -12.59 5.18
C HIS A 191 -14.67 -11.88 6.29
N PRO A 192 -13.67 -12.53 6.93
CA PRO A 192 -12.91 -11.94 8.05
C PRO A 192 -12.32 -10.55 7.74
N SER A 193 -11.81 -10.36 6.52
CA SER A 193 -11.29 -9.04 6.09
C SER A 193 -12.36 -7.93 6.10
N GLN A 194 -13.63 -8.24 5.80
CA GLN A 194 -14.72 -7.26 5.85
C GLN A 194 -15.03 -6.87 7.30
N GLN A 195 -15.01 -7.84 8.22
CA GLN A 195 -15.16 -7.59 9.66
C GLN A 195 -14.02 -6.74 10.21
N ASP A 196 -12.76 -7.08 9.88
CA ASP A 196 -11.59 -6.29 10.24
C ASP A 196 -11.69 -4.84 9.76
N HIS A 197 -12.14 -4.65 8.51
CA HIS A 197 -12.30 -3.33 7.92
C HIS A 197 -13.40 -2.51 8.60
N SER A 198 -14.54 -3.12 8.89
CA SER A 198 -15.66 -2.52 9.61
C SER A 198 -15.22 -2.02 10.99
N VAL A 199 -14.56 -2.88 11.78
CA VAL A 199 -14.01 -2.51 13.10
C VAL A 199 -12.94 -1.43 12.98
N TRP A 200 -12.06 -1.51 11.98
CA TRP A 200 -11.02 -0.52 11.75
C TRP A 200 -11.57 0.87 11.38
N LEU A 201 -12.64 0.94 10.58
CA LEU A 201 -13.36 2.19 10.33
C LEU A 201 -13.97 2.75 11.60
N CYS A 202 -14.64 1.92 12.41
CA CYS A 202 -15.20 2.35 13.69
C CYS A 202 -14.13 3.01 14.56
N ARG A 203 -12.96 2.38 14.71
CA ARG A 203 -11.84 2.92 15.51
C ARG A 203 -11.39 4.30 15.03
N GLN A 204 -11.31 4.54 13.72
CA GLN A 204 -10.95 5.86 13.18
C GLN A 204 -12.04 6.92 13.33
N ILE A 205 -13.31 6.51 13.30
CA ILE A 205 -14.44 7.45 13.39
C ILE A 205 -14.65 7.88 14.85
N VAL A 206 -14.49 6.95 15.80
CA VAL A 206 -14.62 7.24 17.24
C VAL A 206 -13.65 8.33 17.71
N THR A 207 -12.45 8.43 17.11
CA THR A 207 -11.46 9.45 17.49
C THR A 207 -11.77 10.84 16.95
N ARG A 208 -12.82 11.00 16.14
CA ARG A 208 -13.21 12.32 15.58
C ARG A 208 -13.95 13.14 16.62
N SER A 209 -13.75 14.45 16.54
CA SER A 209 -14.52 15.41 17.35
C SER A 209 -16.02 15.35 17.09
N ARG A 210 -16.42 15.04 15.85
CA ARG A 210 -17.81 14.90 15.40
C ARG A 210 -18.00 13.59 14.63
N PRO A 211 -18.07 12.45 15.34
CA PRO A 211 -18.15 11.12 14.71
C PRO A 211 -19.39 10.95 13.84
N GLU A 212 -20.47 11.69 14.10
CA GLU A 212 -21.74 11.58 13.38
C GLU A 212 -21.61 11.87 11.87
N PHE A 213 -20.68 12.72 11.45
CA PHE A 213 -20.48 13.04 10.02
C PHE A 213 -19.76 11.91 9.28
N ALA A 214 -18.72 11.35 9.87
CA ALA A 214 -18.02 10.23 9.24
C ALA A 214 -18.87 8.95 9.30
N LEU A 215 -19.62 8.75 10.39
CA LEU A 215 -20.58 7.65 10.49
C LEU A 215 -21.75 7.82 9.51
N MET A 216 -22.20 9.05 9.24
CA MET A 216 -23.17 9.32 8.18
C MET A 216 -22.66 8.80 6.82
N GLU A 217 -21.42 9.12 6.48
CA GLU A 217 -20.82 8.73 5.21
C GLU A 217 -20.65 7.21 5.11
N TYR A 218 -19.91 6.59 6.04
CA TYR A 218 -19.51 5.18 5.94
C TYR A 218 -20.50 4.19 6.58
N GLY A 219 -21.43 4.67 7.39
CA GLY A 219 -22.48 3.86 8.00
C GLY A 219 -23.78 3.85 7.18
N PHE A 220 -24.09 4.93 6.46
CA PHE A 220 -25.40 5.09 5.81
C PHE A 220 -25.34 5.44 4.32
N LYS A 221 -24.53 6.42 3.88
CA LYS A 221 -24.46 6.80 2.46
C LYS A 221 -23.73 5.77 1.61
N ARG A 222 -22.53 5.38 2.04
CA ARG A 222 -21.74 4.29 1.50
C ARG A 222 -21.52 3.27 2.62
N PRO A 223 -22.51 2.40 2.90
CA PRO A 223 -22.46 1.53 4.05
C PRO A 223 -21.32 0.51 3.93
N MET A 224 -20.33 0.63 4.80
CA MET A 224 -19.14 -0.23 4.92
C MET A 224 -18.96 -0.77 6.36
N ILE A 225 -19.74 -0.26 7.31
CA ILE A 225 -19.68 -0.67 8.73
C ILE A 225 -20.85 -1.59 9.02
N HIS A 226 -20.57 -2.78 9.53
CA HIS A 226 -21.60 -3.73 9.91
C HIS A 226 -22.45 -3.18 11.09
N PRO A 227 -23.78 -3.35 11.09
CA PRO A 227 -24.64 -2.78 12.13
C PRO A 227 -24.29 -3.20 13.55
N GLN A 228 -23.76 -4.42 13.72
CA GLN A 228 -23.31 -4.88 15.03
C GLN A 228 -22.10 -4.09 15.53
N ASP A 229 -21.09 -3.88 14.69
CA ASP A 229 -19.90 -3.11 15.04
C ASP A 229 -20.26 -1.65 15.32
N MET A 230 -21.20 -1.10 14.55
CA MET A 230 -21.72 0.24 14.78
C MET A 230 -22.31 0.40 16.19
N ARG A 231 -23.11 -0.56 16.65
CA ARG A 231 -23.70 -0.54 18.00
C ARG A 231 -22.69 -0.78 19.12
N VAL A 232 -21.60 -1.48 18.83
CA VAL A 232 -20.51 -1.72 19.79
C VAL A 232 -19.67 -0.45 19.99
N HIS A 233 -19.44 0.33 18.93
CA HIS A 233 -18.49 1.44 18.95
C HIS A 233 -19.12 2.83 19.14
N PHE A 234 -20.42 2.99 18.86
CA PHE A 234 -21.09 4.30 18.93
C PHE A 234 -22.34 4.26 19.81
N SER A 235 -22.61 5.36 20.51
CA SER A 235 -23.85 5.52 21.27
C SER A 235 -25.06 5.67 20.34
N GLN A 236 -26.26 5.41 20.87
CA GLN A 236 -27.50 5.52 20.10
C GLN A 236 -27.76 6.95 19.62
N GLU A 237 -27.31 7.96 20.37
CA GLU A 237 -27.41 9.38 20.01
C GLU A 237 -26.57 9.67 18.75
N VAL A 238 -25.34 9.18 18.69
CA VAL A 238 -24.45 9.36 17.53
C VAL A 238 -25.01 8.66 16.29
N ILE A 239 -25.49 7.41 16.45
CA ILE A 239 -26.08 6.62 15.36
C ILE A 239 -27.33 7.30 14.81
N SER A 240 -28.23 7.76 15.69
CA SER A 240 -29.47 8.44 15.29
C SER A 240 -29.20 9.79 14.62
N SER A 241 -28.24 10.56 15.13
CA SER A 241 -27.77 11.82 14.51
C SER A 241 -27.22 11.58 13.11
N ALA A 242 -26.29 10.63 12.94
CA ALA A 242 -25.72 10.26 11.66
C ALA A 242 -26.78 9.83 10.64
N ARG A 243 -27.76 9.01 11.07
CA ARG A 243 -28.89 8.58 10.23
C ARG A 243 -29.82 9.73 9.83
N SER A 244 -29.99 10.72 10.70
CA SER A 244 -30.77 11.93 10.40
C SER A 244 -30.06 12.80 9.37
N LEU A 245 -28.74 13.02 9.55
CA LEU A 245 -27.89 13.75 8.62
C LEU A 245 -27.87 13.11 7.23
N SER A 246 -27.83 11.78 7.14
CA SER A 246 -27.75 11.07 5.86
C SER A 246 -29.00 11.29 4.99
N LYS A 247 -30.15 11.55 5.61
CA LYS A 247 -31.42 11.82 4.93
C LYS A 247 -31.60 13.29 4.52
N ARG A 248 -30.94 14.22 5.23
CA ARG A 248 -31.07 15.68 5.00
C ARG A 248 -30.14 16.20 3.90
N LEU A 249 -29.04 15.50 3.64
CA LEU A 249 -28.02 15.88 2.67
C LEU A 249 -28.13 15.06 1.36
N LEU A 250 -29.37 14.75 0.97
CA LEU A 250 -29.80 14.15 -0.30
C LEU A 250 -30.85 15.08 -0.91
#